data_AF-A0A7S1X1U4-F1
#
_entry.id   AF-A0A7S1X1U4-F1
#
_cell.length_a   1.000
_cell.length_b   1.000
_cell.length_c   1.000
_cell.angle_alpha   90.00
_cell.angle_beta   90.00
_cell.angle_gamma   90.00
#
_symmetry.space_group_name_H-M   'P 1'
#
loop_
_entity.id
_entity.type
_entity.pdbx_description
1 polymer ?
#
loop_
_entity_poly.entity_id
_entity_poly.type
_entity_poly.pdbx_seq_one_letter_code
_entity_poly.pdbx_strand_id
1 'polypeptide(L)'
;AGGTGVDAVLMGTSPEGSFGAEFVRFMQGNVDPGRRKAKKKSPGRRYSWADRPITHHLVRLSVSAPTAVHPLAGLWAGCCPDSRLHVINILYCFASQRATIVAVKVLGDEVVPVGERLWEASASPIRKLSPMETSHISEADHNPSHPADPAAPVSLASTAVSSVRQGRGLARQLHPLRRGFTEGRLWGYEDGDLGFCWIDGHERSVIRFQRMNEPN
;
A
#
# COMPACT_ATOMS: atom_id res chain seq x y z
N ALA A 1 -16.92 48.02 33.41
CA ALA A 1 -17.52 47.26 32.30
C ALA A 1 -16.54 47.28 31.13
N GLY A 2 -15.78 46.21 30.95
CA GLY A 2 -14.78 46.09 29.88
C GLY A 2 -14.96 44.75 29.19
N GLY A 3 -15.41 44.77 27.93
CA GLY A 3 -15.55 43.60 27.10
C GLY A 3 -14.30 43.41 26.25
N THR A 4 -13.61 42.28 26.43
CA THR A 4 -12.52 41.83 25.57
C THR A 4 -13.09 40.89 24.51
N GLY A 5 -13.10 41.35 23.26
CA GLY A 5 -13.40 40.52 22.09
C GLY A 5 -12.31 39.48 21.89
N VAL A 6 -12.73 38.23 21.76
CA VAL A 6 -11.88 37.14 21.28
C VAL A 6 -11.83 37.21 19.76
N ASP A 7 -10.67 37.59 19.22
CA ASP A 7 -10.34 37.43 17.82
C ASP A 7 -10.33 35.95 17.47
N ALA A 8 -11.36 35.51 16.75
CA ALA A 8 -11.40 34.21 16.11
C ALA A 8 -10.38 34.20 14.97
N VAL A 9 -9.17 33.72 15.25
CA VAL A 9 -8.17 33.36 14.23
C VAL A 9 -8.79 32.29 13.33
N LEU A 10 -9.12 32.71 12.11
CA LEU A 10 -9.66 31.89 11.04
C LEU A 10 -8.61 30.84 10.62
N MET A 11 -8.57 29.69 11.29
CA MET A 11 -7.79 28.54 10.84
C MET A 11 -8.42 27.94 9.58
N GLY A 12 -7.63 27.77 8.51
CA GLY A 12 -7.91 26.72 7.52
C GLY A 12 -7.91 27.08 6.04
N THR A 13 -7.06 27.99 5.57
CA THR A 13 -6.77 28.09 4.12
C THR A 13 -5.33 27.67 3.87
N SER A 14 -5.13 26.54 3.18
CA SER A 14 -3.80 26.11 2.74
C SER A 14 -3.15 27.18 1.85
N PRO A 15 -1.81 27.33 1.86
CA PRO A 15 -1.10 28.33 1.07
C PRO A 15 -1.40 28.20 -0.44
N GLU A 16 -1.42 29.32 -1.18
CA GLU A 16 -1.57 29.29 -2.65
C GLU A 16 -0.46 28.45 -3.30
N GLY A 17 -0.83 27.60 -4.25
CA GLY A 17 0.08 26.64 -4.89
C GLY A 17 0.25 25.30 -4.16
N SER A 18 -0.31 25.15 -2.95
CA SER A 18 -0.41 23.83 -2.32
C SER A 18 -1.50 22.99 -2.98
N PHE A 19 -1.36 21.66 -2.91
CA PHE A 19 -2.40 20.73 -3.37
C PHE A 19 -3.77 21.05 -2.73
N GLY A 20 -3.78 21.46 -1.45
CA GLY A 20 -5.01 21.86 -0.77
C GLY A 20 -5.69 23.07 -1.40
N ALA A 21 -4.92 24.08 -1.80
CA ALA A 21 -5.46 25.28 -2.46
C ALA A 21 -5.97 24.98 -3.87
N GLU A 22 -5.25 24.17 -4.65
CA GLU A 22 -5.68 23.70 -5.97
C GLU A 22 -6.94 22.83 -5.89
N PHE A 23 -7.01 21.94 -4.90
CA PHE A 23 -8.18 21.09 -4.67
C PHE A 23 -9.42 21.91 -4.27
N VAL A 24 -9.28 22.91 -3.40
CA VAL A 24 -10.38 23.81 -3.03
C VAL A 24 -10.83 24.64 -4.23
N ARG A 25 -9.92 25.17 -5.05
CA ARG A 25 -10.25 25.87 -6.30
C ARG A 25 -11.00 24.98 -7.29
N PHE A 26 -10.55 23.74 -7.46
CA PHE A 26 -11.22 22.75 -8.30
C PHE A 26 -12.66 22.48 -7.82
N MET A 27 -12.86 22.34 -6.51
CA MET A 27 -14.20 22.15 -5.94
C MET A 27 -15.09 23.39 -6.10
N GLN A 28 -14.55 24.59 -5.94
CA GLN A 28 -15.29 25.85 -6.12
C GLN A 28 -15.72 26.07 -7.58
N GLY A 29 -14.87 25.73 -8.56
CA GLY A 29 -15.18 25.85 -9.98
C GLY A 29 -16.32 24.93 -10.46
N ASN A 30 -16.61 23.85 -9.72
CA ASN A 30 -17.69 22.90 -10.04
C ASN A 30 -18.99 23.15 -9.25
N VAL A 31 -18.98 24.05 -8.26
CA VAL A 31 -20.10 24.25 -7.34
C VAL A 31 -20.88 25.55 -7.60
N ASP A 32 -20.39 26.48 -8.42
CA ASP A 32 -21.12 27.73 -8.67
C ASP A 32 -22.25 27.57 -9.72
N PRO A 33 -23.54 27.56 -9.32
CA PRO A 33 -24.66 27.47 -10.25
C PRO A 33 -25.12 28.89 -10.69
N GLY A 34 -24.44 29.94 -10.23
CA GLY A 34 -25.03 31.27 -10.06
C GLY A 34 -24.96 32.22 -11.25
N ARG A 35 -24.27 31.90 -12.36
CA ARG A 35 -23.93 32.93 -13.36
C ARG A 35 -24.26 32.62 -14.81
N ARG A 36 -25.47 32.11 -15.11
CA ARG A 36 -26.06 32.24 -16.46
C ARG A 36 -27.57 32.50 -16.42
N LYS A 37 -27.95 33.79 -16.46
CA LYS A 37 -29.29 34.20 -16.87
C LYS A 37 -29.44 34.03 -18.39
N ALA A 38 -30.13 32.99 -18.84
CA ALA A 38 -30.72 32.94 -20.17
C ALA A 38 -32.01 32.10 -20.17
N LYS A 39 -33.15 32.79 -20.29
CA LYS A 39 -34.47 32.19 -20.57
C LYS A 39 -34.45 31.48 -21.92
N LYS A 40 -34.79 30.19 -21.99
CA LYS A 40 -35.87 29.64 -22.83
C LYS A 40 -35.86 28.10 -22.89
N LYS A 41 -37.07 27.56 -22.74
CA LYS A 41 -37.59 26.26 -23.22
C LYS A 41 -36.97 25.00 -22.64
N SER A 42 -37.77 24.32 -21.84
CA SER A 42 -37.66 22.91 -21.49
C SER A 42 -37.91 22.03 -22.72
N PRO A 43 -36.97 21.12 -23.06
CA PRO A 43 -37.31 19.81 -23.58
C PRO A 43 -36.84 18.75 -22.58
N GLY A 44 -37.63 17.67 -22.45
CA GLY A 44 -37.39 16.59 -21.48
C GLY A 44 -35.95 16.09 -21.51
N ARG A 45 -35.21 16.42 -20.45
CA ARG A 45 -33.93 15.77 -20.15
C ARG A 45 -34.26 14.38 -19.63
N ARG A 46 -34.22 13.39 -20.52
CA ARG A 46 -33.98 12.00 -20.11
C ARG A 46 -32.73 12.06 -19.23
N TYR A 47 -32.86 11.69 -17.95
CA TYR A 47 -31.72 11.48 -17.06
C TYR A 47 -30.86 10.38 -17.68
N SER A 48 -29.90 10.78 -18.50
CA SER A 48 -28.85 9.91 -19.01
C SER A 48 -28.00 9.50 -17.82
N TRP A 49 -27.98 8.20 -17.51
CA TRP A 49 -27.07 7.63 -16.53
C TRP A 49 -25.59 7.89 -16.87
N ALA A 50 -25.28 8.34 -18.10
CA ALA A 50 -23.93 8.63 -18.56
C ALA A 50 -23.37 10.00 -18.13
N ASP A 51 -24.16 10.85 -17.45
CA ASP A 51 -23.78 12.25 -17.15
C ASP A 51 -23.67 12.53 -15.63
N ARG A 52 -23.52 11.48 -14.81
CA ARG A 52 -23.27 11.66 -13.37
C ARG A 52 -21.78 11.94 -13.15
N PRO A 53 -21.42 13.00 -12.39
CA PRO A 53 -20.02 13.25 -12.05
C PRO A 53 -19.47 12.04 -11.29
N ILE A 54 -18.31 11.54 -11.72
CA ILE A 54 -17.60 10.47 -11.04
C ILE A 54 -17.20 11.00 -9.67
N THR A 55 -17.94 10.58 -8.64
CA THR A 55 -17.64 10.96 -7.25
C THR A 55 -16.52 10.07 -6.78
N HIS A 56 -15.34 10.66 -6.56
CA HIS A 56 -14.21 9.96 -5.99
C HIS A 56 -14.30 10.08 -4.46
N HIS A 57 -14.35 8.94 -3.78
CA HIS A 57 -14.30 8.90 -2.33
C HIS A 57 -12.85 8.72 -1.89
N LEU A 58 -12.25 9.80 -1.39
CA LEU A 58 -10.91 9.74 -0.79
C LEU A 58 -11.05 9.34 0.67
N VAL A 59 -10.36 8.26 1.07
CA VAL A 59 -10.34 7.78 2.45
C VAL A 59 -8.95 8.02 3.02
N ARG A 60 -8.89 8.67 4.17
CA ARG A 60 -7.63 8.81 4.91
C ARG A 60 -7.25 7.44 5.47
N LEU A 61 -6.06 6.98 5.10
CA LEU A 61 -5.50 5.75 5.65
C LEU A 61 -4.79 6.05 6.97
N SER A 62 -5.10 5.27 8.01
CA SER A 62 -4.35 5.27 9.26
C SER A 62 -3.07 4.46 9.04
N VAL A 63 -1.98 5.15 8.70
CA VAL A 63 -0.65 4.56 8.53
C VAL A 63 0.04 4.51 9.89
N SER A 64 0.60 3.35 10.24
CA SER A 64 1.40 3.22 11.47
C SER A 64 2.81 3.72 11.22
N ALA A 65 3.26 4.71 11.99
CA ALA A 65 4.64 5.17 11.89
C ALA A 65 5.62 4.07 12.38
N PRO A 66 6.80 3.94 11.76
CA PRO A 66 7.86 3.04 12.24
C PRO A 66 8.31 3.48 13.63
N THR A 67 8.59 2.52 14.52
CA THR A 67 9.16 2.79 15.85
C THR A 67 10.33 1.87 16.14
N ALA A 68 11.12 2.16 17.17
CA ALA A 68 12.21 1.27 17.61
C ALA A 68 11.71 -0.16 17.92
N VAL A 69 10.49 -0.29 18.46
CA VAL A 69 9.86 -1.59 18.79
C VAL A 69 9.20 -2.22 17.57
N HIS A 70 8.70 -1.41 16.64
CA HIS A 70 7.98 -1.84 15.44
C HIS A 70 8.67 -1.28 14.20
N PRO A 71 9.91 -1.69 13.91
CA PRO A 71 10.72 -1.06 12.88
C PRO A 71 10.10 -1.26 11.50
N LEU A 72 9.32 -2.32 11.29
CA LEU A 72 8.73 -2.62 9.98
C LEU A 72 7.39 -1.92 9.73
N ALA A 73 6.80 -1.26 10.73
CA ALA A 73 5.51 -0.60 10.56
C ALA A 73 5.60 0.51 9.49
N GLY A 74 4.48 0.74 8.79
CA GLY A 74 4.35 1.84 7.82
C GLY A 74 4.03 1.38 6.39
N LEU A 75 4.16 2.31 5.45
CA LEU A 75 3.87 2.08 4.04
C LEU A 75 5.08 1.52 3.29
N TRP A 76 4.80 0.53 2.45
CA TRP A 76 5.78 -0.13 1.61
C TRP A 76 5.24 -0.34 0.21
N ALA A 77 6.11 -0.24 -0.78
CA ALA A 77 5.80 -0.41 -2.18
C ALA A 77 6.68 -1.52 -2.78
N GLY A 78 6.08 -2.45 -3.51
CA GLY A 78 6.79 -3.51 -4.21
C GLY A 78 6.17 -3.75 -5.58
N CYS A 79 6.97 -4.22 -6.53
CA CYS A 79 6.47 -4.56 -7.86
C CYS A 79 6.30 -6.08 -7.97
N CYS A 80 5.14 -6.51 -8.48
CA CYS A 80 4.97 -7.89 -8.91
C CYS A 80 5.63 -8.14 -10.27
N PRO A 81 5.93 -9.40 -10.61
CA PRO A 81 6.43 -9.79 -11.93
C PRO A 81 5.53 -9.39 -13.11
N ASP A 82 4.24 -9.18 -12.87
CA ASP A 82 3.28 -8.66 -13.86
C ASP A 82 3.27 -7.12 -13.95
N SER A 83 4.31 -6.49 -13.42
CA SER A 83 4.49 -5.01 -13.35
C SER A 83 3.40 -4.28 -12.57
N ARG A 84 2.60 -4.99 -11.77
CA ARG A 84 1.62 -4.35 -10.87
C ARG A 84 2.32 -3.82 -9.63
N LEU A 85 2.06 -2.56 -9.31
CA LEU A 85 2.51 -1.93 -8.06
C LEU A 85 1.64 -2.42 -6.89
N HIS A 86 2.29 -2.96 -5.87
CA HIS A 86 1.67 -3.34 -4.61
C HIS A 86 2.08 -2.32 -3.55
N VAL A 87 1.11 -1.55 -3.07
CA VAL A 87 1.29 -0.73 -1.87
C VAL A 87 0.63 -1.45 -0.71
N ILE A 88 1.38 -1.64 0.36
CA ILE A 88 0.93 -2.29 1.59
C ILE A 88 1.21 -1.40 2.80
N ASN A 89 0.38 -1.55 3.82
CA ASN A 89 0.63 -1.02 5.15
C ASN A 89 1.00 -2.19 6.07
N ILE A 90 2.15 -2.11 6.71
CA ILE A 90 2.62 -3.13 7.66
C ILE A 90 2.21 -2.73 9.07
N LEU A 91 1.56 -3.66 9.77
CA LEU A 91 1.04 -3.51 11.12
C LEU A 91 1.59 -4.61 12.03
N TYR A 92 1.72 -4.32 13.33
CA TYR A 92 2.01 -5.33 14.35
C TYR A 92 0.73 -5.64 15.12
N CYS A 93 0.36 -6.92 15.18
CA CYS A 93 -0.83 -7.41 15.87
C CYS A 93 -0.43 -8.27 17.08
N PHE A 94 -1.05 -7.98 18.22
CA PHE A 94 -0.79 -8.64 19.52
C PHE A 94 -2.00 -9.41 20.04
N ALA A 95 -3.00 -9.67 19.19
CA ALA A 95 -4.24 -10.33 19.60
C ALA A 95 -4.07 -11.81 19.96
N SER A 96 -2.94 -12.43 19.58
CA SER A 96 -2.65 -13.84 19.86
C SER A 96 -1.51 -13.96 20.86
N GLN A 97 -1.26 -15.19 21.35
CA GLN A 97 -0.12 -15.52 22.20
C GLN A 97 1.25 -15.19 21.56
N ARG A 98 1.28 -14.82 20.27
CA ARG A 98 2.47 -14.42 19.54
C ARG A 98 2.20 -13.11 18.79
N ALA A 99 3.17 -12.20 18.84
CA ALA A 99 3.14 -11.01 18.03
C ALA A 99 3.28 -11.39 16.54
N THR A 100 2.40 -10.85 15.71
CA THR A 100 2.41 -11.05 14.26
C THR A 100 2.61 -9.74 13.52
N ILE A 101 3.32 -9.81 12.41
CA ILE A 101 3.47 -8.73 11.44
C ILE A 101 2.48 -9.01 10.32
N VAL A 102 1.67 -8.03 9.96
CA VAL A 102 0.59 -8.17 8.98
C VAL A 102 0.76 -7.12 7.90
N ALA A 103 0.77 -7.54 6.64
CA ALA A 103 0.69 -6.64 5.50
C ALA A 103 -0.74 -6.54 4.99
N VAL A 104 -1.27 -5.33 4.99
CA VAL A 104 -2.61 -5.00 4.49
C VAL A 104 -2.48 -4.29 3.16
N LYS A 105 -3.23 -4.72 2.15
CA LYS A 105 -3.27 -4.10 0.82
C LYS A 105 -3.87 -2.70 0.92
N VAL A 106 -3.10 -1.71 0.48
CA VAL A 106 -3.55 -0.32 0.33
C VAL A 106 -4.12 -0.10 -1.08
N LEU A 107 -3.43 -0.63 -2.09
CA LEU A 107 -3.93 -0.67 -3.47
C LEU A 107 -4.38 -2.09 -3.81
N GLY A 108 -5.69 -2.31 -3.72
CA GLY A 108 -6.33 -3.58 -4.00
C GLY A 108 -6.27 -3.98 -5.47
N ASP A 109 -6.47 -5.26 -5.74
CA ASP A 109 -6.69 -5.82 -7.06
C ASP A 109 -7.80 -6.89 -6.99
N GLU A 110 -8.07 -7.57 -8.11
CA GLU A 110 -9.09 -8.61 -8.22
C GLU A 110 -8.82 -9.82 -7.30
N VAL A 111 -7.57 -10.04 -6.91
CA VAL A 111 -7.12 -11.16 -6.07
C VAL A 111 -7.21 -10.77 -4.59
N VAL A 112 -6.66 -9.60 -4.24
CA VAL A 112 -6.61 -9.09 -2.87
C VAL A 112 -7.20 -7.67 -2.82
N PRO A 113 -8.43 -7.51 -2.31
CA PRO A 113 -9.07 -6.20 -2.17
C PRO A 113 -8.30 -5.22 -1.27
N VAL A 114 -8.64 -3.94 -1.39
CA VAL A 114 -8.17 -2.90 -0.46
C VAL A 114 -8.60 -3.25 0.97
N GLY A 115 -7.71 -3.07 1.93
CA GLY A 115 -7.96 -3.34 3.34
C GLY A 115 -7.82 -4.81 3.74
N GLU A 116 -7.63 -5.72 2.78
CA GLU A 116 -7.42 -7.14 3.05
C GLU A 116 -5.97 -7.49 3.33
N ARG A 117 -5.78 -8.58 4.06
CA ARG A 117 -4.44 -9.09 4.41
C ARG A 117 -3.81 -9.78 3.20
N LEU A 118 -2.66 -9.27 2.77
CA LEU A 118 -1.85 -9.89 1.73
C LEU A 118 -1.01 -11.04 2.30
N TRP A 119 -0.36 -10.81 3.43
CA TRP A 119 0.42 -11.82 4.15
C TRP A 119 0.53 -11.49 5.64
N GLU A 120 0.89 -12.50 6.42
CA GLU A 120 1.22 -12.35 7.84
C GLU A 120 2.44 -13.22 8.20
N ALA A 121 3.24 -12.73 9.14
CA ALA A 121 4.45 -13.41 9.62
C ALA A 121 4.59 -13.31 11.13
N SER A 122 5.30 -14.25 11.74
CA SER A 122 5.76 -14.15 13.11
C SER A 122 6.66 -12.93 13.27
N ALA A 123 6.47 -12.15 14.34
CA ALA A 123 7.39 -11.05 14.66
C ALA A 123 8.79 -11.55 15.05
N SER A 124 8.87 -12.74 15.63
CA SER A 124 10.15 -13.38 16.00
C SER A 124 10.83 -13.95 14.76
N PRO A 125 12.11 -13.59 14.51
CA PRO A 125 12.94 -14.23 13.50
C PRO A 125 13.16 -15.73 13.78
N ILE A 126 13.40 -16.49 12.72
CA ILE A 126 13.88 -17.86 12.77
C ILE A 126 15.35 -17.82 13.20
N ARG A 127 15.68 -18.46 14.32
CA ARG A 127 17.04 -18.41 14.90
C ARG A 127 18.08 -19.17 14.09
N LYS A 128 17.66 -20.25 13.43
CA LYS A 128 18.53 -21.12 12.65
C LYS A 128 17.80 -21.51 11.37
N LEU A 129 18.30 -21.02 10.25
CA LEU A 129 17.80 -21.42 8.94
C LEU A 129 18.20 -22.86 8.65
N SER A 130 17.28 -23.61 8.08
CA SER A 130 17.62 -24.89 7.49
C SER A 130 18.53 -24.69 6.26
N PRO A 131 19.42 -25.64 5.92
CA PRO A 131 20.22 -25.54 4.70
C PRO A 131 19.38 -25.31 3.45
N MET A 132 18.19 -25.92 3.41
CA MET A 132 17.22 -25.74 2.35
C MET A 132 16.76 -24.27 2.24
N GLU A 133 16.42 -23.62 3.36
CA GLU A 133 16.05 -22.20 3.35
C GLU A 133 17.21 -21.30 2.92
N THR A 134 18.44 -21.62 3.29
CA THR A 134 19.63 -20.88 2.83
C THR A 134 19.79 -20.98 1.32
N SER A 135 19.63 -22.17 0.73
CA SER A 135 19.66 -22.35 -0.73
C SER A 135 18.56 -21.55 -1.43
N HIS A 136 17.36 -21.50 -0.84
CA HIS A 136 16.23 -20.77 -1.44
C HIS A 136 16.45 -19.27 -1.47
N ILE A 137 17.10 -18.71 -0.45
CA ILE A 137 17.49 -17.30 -0.40
C ILE A 137 18.48 -17.02 -1.54
N SER A 138 19.52 -17.84 -1.65
CA SER A 138 20.51 -17.72 -2.73
C SER A 138 19.85 -17.81 -4.11
N GLU A 139 18.97 -18.79 -4.36
CA GLU A 139 18.28 -18.95 -5.65
C GLU A 139 17.41 -17.73 -6.02
N ALA A 140 16.66 -17.20 -5.05
CA ALA A 140 15.76 -16.08 -5.30
C ALA A 140 16.49 -14.77 -5.58
N ASP A 141 17.65 -14.54 -4.94
CA ASP A 141 18.49 -13.37 -5.19
C ASP A 141 19.11 -13.37 -6.60
N HIS A 142 19.25 -14.55 -7.23
CA HIS A 142 19.83 -14.70 -8.56
C HIS A 142 18.79 -14.63 -9.69
N ASN A 143 17.50 -14.72 -9.37
CA ASN A 143 16.42 -14.70 -10.37
C ASN A 143 15.25 -13.82 -9.90
N PRO A 144 15.45 -12.49 -9.78
CA PRO A 144 14.32 -11.60 -9.63
C PRO A 144 13.45 -11.81 -10.86
N SER A 145 12.21 -12.24 -10.65
CA SER A 145 11.24 -12.42 -11.73
C SER A 145 10.84 -11.03 -12.23
N HIS A 146 11.75 -10.39 -12.96
CA HIS A 146 11.59 -9.06 -13.53
C HIS A 146 11.51 -9.26 -15.05
N PRO A 147 10.37 -8.96 -15.69
CA PRO A 147 10.42 -8.66 -17.11
C PRO A 147 11.31 -7.43 -17.26
N ALA A 148 12.34 -7.54 -18.11
CA ALA A 148 13.26 -6.48 -18.43
C ALA A 148 12.48 -5.30 -19.03
N ASP A 149 12.13 -4.32 -18.21
CA ASP A 149 11.73 -3.00 -18.69
C ASP A 149 13.02 -2.23 -19.00
N PRO A 150 13.31 -1.89 -20.27
CA PRO A 150 14.55 -1.21 -20.66
C PRO A 150 14.64 0.23 -20.14
N ALA A 151 13.60 0.76 -19.48
CA ALA A 151 13.56 2.14 -19.00
C ALA A 151 13.71 2.32 -17.48
N ALA A 152 13.80 1.25 -16.68
CA ALA A 152 13.82 1.35 -15.21
C ALA A 152 15.22 1.12 -14.61
N PRO A 153 15.89 2.13 -14.04
CA PRO A 153 17.10 1.94 -13.26
C PRO A 153 16.73 1.57 -11.82
N VAL A 154 16.33 0.31 -11.60
CA VAL A 154 16.36 -0.28 -10.26
C VAL A 154 17.15 -1.58 -10.36
N SER A 155 18.46 -1.43 -10.52
CA SER A 155 19.39 -2.51 -10.27
C SER A 155 19.27 -2.86 -8.79
N LEU A 156 18.41 -3.83 -8.47
CA LEU A 156 18.38 -4.47 -7.15
C LEU A 156 19.73 -5.17 -6.98
N ALA A 157 20.72 -4.44 -6.47
CA ALA A 157 21.98 -5.04 -6.07
C ALA A 157 21.64 -6.22 -5.14
N SER A 158 22.25 -7.39 -5.38
CA SER A 158 22.10 -8.54 -4.50
C SER A 158 22.43 -8.09 -3.08
N THR A 159 21.39 -7.97 -2.26
CA THR A 159 21.50 -7.50 -0.88
C THR A 159 21.29 -8.72 -0.02
N ALA A 160 22.18 -8.97 0.93
CA ALA A 160 22.06 -10.14 1.77
C ALA A 160 20.79 -10.08 2.63
N VAL A 161 20.15 -11.23 2.80
CA VAL A 161 19.04 -11.39 3.73
C VAL A 161 19.59 -11.45 5.15
N SER A 162 19.28 -10.42 5.95
CA SER A 162 19.72 -10.28 7.34
C SER A 162 18.81 -11.00 8.33
N SER A 163 17.54 -11.21 7.98
CA SER A 163 16.58 -11.89 8.86
C SER A 163 15.49 -12.60 8.08
N VAL A 164 15.01 -13.73 8.62
CA VAL A 164 13.90 -14.50 8.05
C VAL A 164 12.90 -14.76 9.15
N ARG A 165 11.61 -14.61 8.82
CA ARG A 165 10.48 -14.87 9.70
C ARG A 165 9.53 -15.85 9.02
N GLN A 166 8.99 -16.78 9.80
CA GLN A 166 7.97 -17.71 9.32
C GLN A 166 6.67 -16.94 9.08
N GLY A 167 6.04 -17.14 7.93
CA GLY A 167 4.77 -16.51 7.61
C GLY A 167 3.90 -17.34 6.69
N ARG A 168 2.84 -16.71 6.22
CA ARG A 168 1.92 -17.22 5.24
C ARG A 168 1.30 -16.06 4.47
N GLY A 169 1.06 -16.25 3.19
CA GLY A 169 0.50 -15.24 2.30
C GLY A 169 -0.74 -15.74 1.57
N LEU A 170 -1.61 -14.84 1.16
CA LEU A 170 -2.72 -15.21 0.29
C LEU A 170 -2.13 -15.70 -1.05
N ALA A 171 -2.47 -16.91 -1.47
CA ALA A 171 -1.93 -17.49 -2.69
C ALA A 171 -2.38 -16.67 -3.93
N ARG A 172 -1.42 -16.27 -4.78
CA ARG A 172 -1.70 -15.52 -6.03
C ARG A 172 -2.45 -16.35 -7.07
N GLN A 173 -2.24 -17.66 -7.09
CA GLN A 173 -2.56 -18.51 -8.27
C GLN A 173 -3.63 -19.57 -8.02
N LEU A 174 -4.08 -19.79 -6.79
CA LEU A 174 -5.13 -20.75 -6.56
C LEU A 174 -6.45 -20.09 -6.95
N HIS A 175 -6.98 -20.50 -8.10
CA HIS A 175 -8.37 -20.44 -8.58
C HIS A 175 -9.29 -19.60 -7.70
N PRO A 176 -10.12 -18.65 -8.22
CA PRO A 176 -10.92 -17.70 -7.42
C PRO A 176 -11.82 -18.29 -6.31
N LEU A 177 -11.96 -19.62 -6.26
CA LEU A 177 -12.69 -20.41 -5.26
C LEU A 177 -11.82 -20.95 -4.10
N ARG A 178 -10.48 -20.92 -4.21
CA ARG A 178 -9.54 -21.33 -3.14
C ARG A 178 -8.75 -20.13 -2.64
N ARG A 179 -9.45 -19.20 -1.99
CA ARG A 179 -8.83 -18.18 -1.14
C ARG A 179 -8.25 -18.88 0.09
N GLY A 180 -6.96 -19.12 0.06
CA GLY A 180 -6.23 -19.76 1.15
C GLY A 180 -4.91 -19.07 1.40
N PHE A 181 -4.49 -19.08 2.66
CA PHE A 181 -3.12 -18.73 2.99
C PHE A 181 -2.22 -19.92 2.68
N THR A 182 -1.18 -19.70 1.87
CA THR A 182 -0.09 -20.64 1.65
C THR A 182 1.10 -20.27 2.53
N GLU A 183 1.97 -21.24 2.76
CA GLU A 183 3.19 -21.02 3.53
C GLU A 183 4.06 -19.93 2.87
N GLY A 184 4.77 -19.16 3.68
CA GLY A 184 5.71 -18.17 3.17
C GLY A 184 6.79 -17.79 4.17
N ARG A 185 7.68 -16.89 3.74
CA ARG A 185 8.76 -16.33 4.55
C ARG A 185 8.81 -14.82 4.33
N LEU A 186 8.88 -14.08 5.44
CA LEU A 186 9.21 -12.66 5.40
C LEU A 186 10.72 -12.52 5.58
N TRP A 187 11.38 -11.94 4.59
CA TRP A 187 12.80 -11.64 4.53
C TRP A 187 13.01 -10.16 4.88
N GLY A 188 13.97 -9.88 5.73
CA GLY A 188 14.53 -8.54 5.91
C GLY A 188 15.90 -8.49 5.28
N TYR A 189 16.14 -7.49 4.45
CA TYR A 189 17.41 -7.26 3.78
C TYR A 189 18.30 -6.30 4.59
N GLU A 190 19.59 -6.27 4.30
CA GLU A 190 20.56 -5.38 4.98
C GLU A 190 20.35 -3.89 4.66
N ASP A 191 19.82 -3.56 3.48
CA ASP A 191 19.51 -2.19 3.06
C ASP A 191 18.21 -1.63 3.68
N GLY A 192 17.52 -2.44 4.48
CA GLY A 192 16.27 -2.08 5.14
C GLY A 192 15.01 -2.42 4.33
N ASP A 193 15.16 -2.99 3.13
CA ASP A 193 14.04 -3.54 2.37
C ASP A 193 13.45 -4.79 3.01
N LEU A 194 12.25 -5.15 2.54
CA LEU A 194 11.58 -6.38 2.92
C LEU A 194 11.27 -7.23 1.70
N GLY A 195 11.26 -8.54 1.85
CA GLY A 195 10.79 -9.47 0.82
C GLY A 195 9.74 -10.40 1.42
N PHE A 196 8.67 -10.68 0.70
CA PHE A 196 7.82 -11.82 1.06
C PHE A 196 7.93 -12.89 -0.01
N CYS A 197 8.32 -14.09 0.42
CA CYS A 197 8.45 -15.27 -0.41
C CYS A 197 7.27 -16.20 -0.16
N TRP A 198 6.44 -16.43 -1.19
CA TRP A 198 5.39 -17.46 -1.16
C TRP A 198 6.02 -18.81 -1.51
N ILE A 199 5.72 -19.82 -0.71
CA ILE A 199 6.18 -21.20 -0.88
C ILE A 199 4.95 -22.03 -1.23
N ASP A 200 4.79 -22.37 -2.51
CA ASP A 200 3.70 -23.23 -3.00
C ASP A 200 4.27 -24.40 -3.80
N GLY A 201 4.44 -25.55 -3.13
CA GLY A 201 5.06 -26.73 -3.73
C GLY A 201 6.48 -26.45 -4.23
N HIS A 202 6.65 -26.48 -5.56
CA HIS A 202 7.93 -26.23 -6.24
C HIS A 202 8.09 -24.78 -6.73
N GLU A 203 7.01 -24.01 -6.80
CA GLU A 203 7.06 -22.63 -7.24
C GLU A 203 7.30 -21.69 -6.07
N ARG A 204 8.20 -20.73 -6.30
CA ARG A 204 8.49 -19.65 -5.37
C ARG A 204 8.37 -18.35 -6.10
N SER A 205 7.64 -17.43 -5.49
CA SER A 205 7.58 -16.05 -5.94
C SER A 205 7.96 -15.16 -4.79
N VAL A 206 8.82 -14.17 -5.06
CA VAL A 206 9.25 -13.18 -4.09
C VAL A 206 8.81 -11.82 -4.58
N ILE A 207 8.18 -11.06 -3.70
CA ILE A 207 7.97 -9.63 -3.92
C ILE A 207 8.85 -8.89 -2.93
N ARG A 208 9.76 -8.07 -3.46
CA ARG A 208 10.54 -7.12 -2.67
C ARG A 208 9.77 -5.81 -2.52
N PHE A 209 9.82 -5.26 -1.33
CA PHE A 209 9.12 -4.07 -0.90
C PHE A 209 10.14 -3.07 -0.37
N GLN A 210 10.08 -1.86 -0.92
CA GLN A 210 10.82 -0.70 -0.48
C GLN A 210 9.93 0.17 0.40
N ARG A 211 10.53 0.75 1.45
CA ARG A 211 9.81 1.65 2.33
C ARG A 211 9.43 2.91 1.56
N MET A 212 8.18 3.33 1.67
CA MET A 212 7.77 4.64 1.16
C MET A 212 8.16 5.69 2.20
N ASN A 213 8.95 6.68 1.78
CA ASN A 213 9.28 7.80 2.66
C ASN A 213 8.00 8.51 3.09
N GLU A 214 7.83 8.73 4.40
CA GLU A 214 6.80 9.66 4.86
C GLU A 214 7.22 11.07 4.42
N PRO A 215 6.35 11.84 3.76
CA PRO A 215 6.64 13.24 3.51
C PRO A 215 6.78 13.95 4.86
N ASN A 216 7.95 14.53 5.12
CA ASN A 216 8.23 15.38 6.29
C ASN A 216 7.23 16.53 6.40
#